data_AF-A0A1X1YXD3-F1
#
_entry.id   AF-A0A1X1YXD3-F1
#
_cell.length_a   1.000
_cell.length_b   1.000
_cell.length_c   1.000
_cell.angle_alpha   90.00
_cell.angle_beta   90.00
_cell.angle_gamma   90.00
#
_symmetry.space_group_name_H-M   'P 1'
#
loop_
_entity.id
_entity.type
_entity.pdbx_description
1 polymer ?
#
loop_
_entity_poly.entity_id
_entity_poly.type
_entity_poly.pdbx_seq_one_letter_code
_entity_poly.pdbx_strand_id
1 'polypeptide(L)'
;MNSSVIWIVIAAAAILLIVVFLVAFSSMRRRRRQRQAEQIREQASLATAKVERREALAQETAAKARAAQAEAEVKAAEAARLQERAAEHQNEAATSREQLHEQWNRADSLDPRAGKQAADPEAVEAGNRHDTGSDRSTTG
;
A
#
# COMPACT_ATOMS: atom_id res chain seq x y z
N MET A 1 91.35 -37.03 -19.99
CA MET A 1 89.89 -36.94 -20.21
C MET A 1 89.53 -35.51 -20.56
N ASN A 2 88.54 -35.34 -21.43
CA ASN A 2 88.51 -34.29 -22.44
C ASN A 2 87.64 -33.15 -21.91
N SER A 3 88.20 -31.96 -21.72
CA SER A 3 87.52 -30.79 -21.11
C SER A 3 86.18 -30.45 -21.77
N SER A 4 86.00 -30.79 -23.06
CA SER A 4 84.73 -30.63 -23.78
C SER A 4 83.60 -31.52 -23.24
N VAL A 5 83.90 -32.75 -22.82
CA VAL A 5 82.91 -33.67 -22.25
C VAL A 5 82.42 -33.16 -20.90
N ILE A 6 83.33 -32.57 -20.10
CA ILE A 6 83.01 -31.99 -18.79
C ILE A 6 82.03 -30.81 -18.97
N TRP A 7 82.28 -29.92 -19.92
CA TRP A 7 81.39 -28.79 -20.20
C TRP A 7 80.01 -29.20 -20.72
N ILE A 8 79.92 -30.26 -21.53
CA ILE A 8 78.65 -30.80 -22.01
C ILE A 8 77.82 -31.36 -20.85
N VAL A 9 78.45 -32.08 -19.92
CA VAL A 9 77.76 -32.61 -18.73
C VAL A 9 77.26 -31.48 -17.82
N ILE A 10 78.06 -30.42 -17.65
CA ILE A 10 77.66 -29.24 -16.87
C ILE A 10 76.47 -28.53 -17.53
N ALA A 11 76.51 -28.34 -18.85
CA ALA A 11 75.41 -27.72 -19.58
C ALA A 11 74.12 -28.56 -19.49
N ALA A 12 74.22 -29.89 -19.62
CA ALA A 12 73.09 -30.79 -19.46
C ALA A 12 72.51 -30.75 -18.03
N ALA A 13 73.37 -30.72 -17.01
CA ALA A 13 72.95 -30.59 -15.62
C ALA A 13 72.24 -29.24 -15.34
N ALA A 14 72.74 -28.15 -15.91
CA ALA A 14 72.13 -26.83 -15.79
C ALA A 14 70.73 -26.79 -16.43
N ILE A 15 70.58 -27.37 -17.62
CA ILE A 15 69.27 -27.49 -18.30
C ILE A 15 68.31 -28.32 -17.44
N LEU A 16 68.78 -29.44 -16.89
CA LEU A 16 67.95 -30.32 -16.06
C LEU A 16 67.47 -29.61 -14.77
N LEU A 17 68.35 -28.83 -14.14
CA LEU A 17 67.98 -28.00 -12.99
C LEU A 17 66.93 -26.95 -13.34
N ILE A 18 67.07 -26.28 -14.48
CA ILE A 18 66.09 -25.28 -14.95
C ILE A 18 64.71 -25.93 -15.15
N VAL A 19 64.65 -27.12 -15.77
CA VAL A 19 63.39 -27.84 -15.99
C VAL A 19 62.72 -28.22 -14.67
N VAL A 20 63.49 -28.73 -13.70
CA VAL A 20 62.96 -29.07 -12.36
C VAL A 20 62.40 -27.83 -11.65
N PHE A 21 63.10 -26.70 -11.74
CA PHE A 21 62.67 -25.45 -11.11
C PHE A 21 61.36 -24.90 -11.70
N LEU A 22 61.22 -24.96 -13.03
CA LEU A 22 60.00 -24.52 -13.73
C LEU A 22 58.78 -25.37 -13.38
N VAL A 23 58.94 -26.69 -13.29
CA VAL A 23 57.86 -27.62 -12.95
C VAL A 23 57.39 -27.39 -11.51
N ALA A 24 58.32 -27.27 -10.55
CA ALA A 24 58.02 -27.02 -9.15
C ALA A 24 57.23 -25.71 -8.97
N PHE A 25 57.66 -24.63 -9.62
CA PHE A 25 57.01 -23.31 -9.53
C PHE A 25 55.59 -23.31 -10.13
N SER A 26 55.37 -24.07 -11.20
CA SER A 26 54.03 -24.19 -11.83
C SER A 26 53.03 -24.95 -10.97
N SER A 27 53.49 -25.95 -10.22
CA SER A 27 52.64 -26.80 -9.35
C SER A 27 52.08 -26.03 -8.14
N MET A 28 52.89 -25.12 -7.57
CA MET A 28 52.50 -24.27 -6.45
C MET A 28 51.36 -23.31 -6.81
N ARG A 29 51.35 -22.83 -8.07
CA ARG A 29 50.35 -21.90 -8.59
C ARG A 29 49.00 -22.57 -8.88
N ARG A 30 49.00 -23.86 -9.25
CA ARG A 30 47.78 -24.66 -9.48
C ARG A 30 47.02 -24.95 -8.18
N ARG A 31 47.72 -25.27 -7.08
CA ARG A 31 47.09 -25.54 -5.78
C ARG A 31 46.39 -24.30 -5.18
N ARG A 32 46.89 -23.09 -5.44
CA ARG A 32 46.23 -21.84 -5.00
C ARG A 32 44.94 -21.55 -5.76
N ARG A 33 44.87 -21.89 -7.05
CA ARG A 33 43.66 -21.68 -7.88
C ARG A 33 42.49 -22.60 -7.48
N GLN A 34 42.78 -23.82 -7.03
CA GLN A 34 41.75 -24.75 -6.54
C GLN A 34 41.11 -24.25 -5.23
N ARG A 35 41.92 -23.76 -4.28
CA ARG A 35 41.38 -23.19 -3.02
C ARG A 35 40.56 -21.93 -3.23
N GLN A 36 40.91 -21.10 -4.22
CA GLN A 36 40.11 -19.92 -4.56
C GLN A 36 38.74 -20.29 -5.15
N ALA A 37 38.65 -21.37 -5.92
CA ALA A 37 37.37 -21.84 -6.45
C ALA A 37 36.44 -22.37 -5.36
N GLU A 38 36.97 -23.07 -4.35
CA GLU A 38 36.20 -23.51 -3.18
C GLU A 38 35.72 -22.33 -2.32
N GLN A 39 36.58 -21.34 -2.08
CA GLN A 39 36.20 -20.13 -1.34
C GLN A 39 35.11 -19.31 -2.06
N ILE A 40 35.17 -19.20 -3.39
CA ILE A 40 34.13 -18.54 -4.18
C ILE A 40 32.81 -19.32 -4.11
N ARG A 41 32.85 -20.66 -4.10
CA ARG A 41 31.64 -21.49 -3.95
C ARG A 41 31.02 -21.35 -2.56
N GLU A 42 31.82 -21.34 -1.50
CA GLU A 42 31.31 -21.10 -0.14
C GLU A 42 30.72 -19.70 -0.01
N GLN A 43 31.40 -18.66 -0.49
CA GLN A 43 30.89 -17.29 -0.46
C GLN A 43 29.62 -17.13 -1.30
N ALA A 44 29.54 -17.77 -2.46
CA ALA A 44 28.33 -17.80 -3.28
C ALA A 44 27.19 -18.48 -2.53
N SER A 45 27.41 -19.63 -1.88
CA SER A 45 26.37 -20.34 -1.12
C SER A 45 25.80 -19.48 0.04
N LEU A 46 26.67 -18.78 0.78
CA LEU A 46 26.26 -17.87 1.85
C LEU A 46 25.52 -16.64 1.33
N ALA A 47 25.89 -16.12 0.16
CA ALA A 47 25.18 -15.02 -0.49
C ALA A 47 23.81 -15.47 -0.99
N THR A 48 23.72 -16.65 -1.62
CA THR A 48 22.46 -17.24 -2.09
C THR A 48 21.49 -17.47 -0.93
N ALA A 49 21.94 -18.06 0.18
CA ALA A 49 21.09 -18.27 1.36
C ALA A 49 20.53 -16.95 1.94
N LYS A 50 21.30 -15.86 1.88
CA LYS A 50 20.82 -14.51 2.29
C LYS A 50 19.80 -13.94 1.32
N VAL A 51 20.00 -14.14 0.01
CA VAL A 51 19.07 -13.70 -1.02
C VAL A 51 17.76 -14.49 -0.94
N GLU A 52 17.82 -15.82 -0.85
CA GLU A 52 16.65 -16.68 -0.69
C GLU A 52 15.83 -16.30 0.53
N ARG A 53 16.47 -16.01 1.68
CA ARG A 53 15.76 -15.54 2.87
C ARG A 53 15.05 -14.21 2.64
N ARG A 54 15.67 -13.27 1.93
CA ARG A 54 15.05 -11.98 1.59
C ARG A 54 13.90 -12.15 0.60
N GLU A 55 14.07 -13.02 -0.39
CA GLU A 55 13.02 -13.35 -1.35
C GLU A 55 11.83 -14.02 -0.66
N ALA A 56 12.08 -14.95 0.27
CA ALA A 56 11.02 -15.57 1.06
C ALA A 56 10.23 -14.54 1.88
N LEU A 57 10.91 -13.62 2.56
CA LEU A 57 10.25 -12.53 3.30
C LEU A 57 9.48 -11.58 2.37
N ALA A 58 10.02 -11.28 1.19
CA ALA A 58 9.35 -10.44 0.20
C ALA A 58 8.09 -11.13 -0.35
N GLN A 59 8.17 -12.43 -0.66
CA GLN A 59 7.01 -13.23 -1.10
C GLN A 59 5.95 -13.35 -0.01
N GLU A 60 6.36 -13.58 1.24
CA GLU A 60 5.46 -13.61 2.39
C GLU A 60 4.76 -12.27 2.58
N THR A 61 5.51 -11.16 2.48
CA THR A 61 4.96 -9.81 2.60
C THR A 61 4.00 -9.49 1.45
N ALA A 62 4.35 -9.87 0.22
CA ALA A 62 3.48 -9.70 -0.94
C ALA A 62 2.19 -10.51 -0.82
N ALA A 63 2.27 -11.75 -0.31
CA ALA A 63 1.11 -12.59 -0.06
C ALA A 63 0.21 -11.99 1.04
N LYS A 64 0.80 -11.53 2.15
CA LYS A 64 0.08 -10.83 3.23
C LYS A 64 -0.61 -9.55 2.74
N ALA A 65 0.07 -8.77 1.90
CA ALA A 65 -0.51 -7.55 1.32
C ALA A 65 -1.72 -7.88 0.44
N ARG A 66 -1.64 -8.91 -0.41
CA ARG A 66 -2.78 -9.36 -1.22
C ARG A 66 -3.95 -9.86 -0.37
N ALA A 67 -3.67 -10.59 0.71
CA ALA A 67 -4.71 -11.04 1.64
C ALA A 67 -5.40 -9.86 2.33
N ALA A 68 -4.64 -8.91 2.85
CA ALA A 68 -5.18 -7.71 3.48
C ALA A 68 -6.01 -6.86 2.50
N GLN A 69 -5.58 -6.76 1.24
CA GLN A 69 -6.33 -6.07 0.20
C GLN A 69 -7.66 -6.77 -0.09
N ALA A 70 -7.67 -8.09 -0.23
CA ALA A 70 -8.90 -8.85 -0.44
C ALA A 70 -9.90 -8.68 0.72
N GLU A 71 -9.42 -8.70 1.96
CA GLU A 71 -10.26 -8.43 3.14
C GLU A 71 -10.83 -6.99 3.14
N ALA A 72 -10.04 -6.01 2.72
CA ALA A 72 -10.49 -4.63 2.59
C ALA A 72 -11.55 -4.48 1.49
N GLU A 73 -11.38 -5.15 0.35
CA GLU A 73 -12.37 -5.16 -0.74
C GLU A 73 -13.70 -5.77 -0.29
N VAL A 74 -13.67 -6.87 0.47
CA VAL A 74 -14.89 -7.47 1.05
C VAL A 74 -15.60 -6.49 1.99
N LYS A 75 -14.87 -5.84 2.89
CA LYS A 75 -15.43 -4.84 3.81
C LYS A 75 -15.99 -3.62 3.06
N ALA A 76 -15.31 -3.17 2.01
CA ALA A 76 -15.77 -2.07 1.18
C ALA A 76 -17.08 -2.43 0.46
N ALA A 77 -17.19 -3.65 -0.06
CA ALA A 77 -18.41 -4.15 -0.66
C ALA A 77 -19.57 -4.24 0.35
N GLU A 78 -19.31 -4.71 1.58
CA GLU A 78 -20.32 -4.74 2.64
C GLU A 78 -20.78 -3.33 3.04
N ALA A 79 -19.84 -2.40 3.19
CA ALA A 79 -20.16 -1.00 3.47
C ALA A 79 -21.02 -0.38 2.35
N ALA A 80 -20.67 -0.64 1.09
CA ALA A 80 -21.47 -0.20 -0.05
C ALA A 80 -22.91 -0.77 0.00
N ARG A 81 -23.08 -2.04 0.38
CA ARG A 81 -24.41 -2.66 0.56
C ARG A 81 -25.21 -2.05 1.69
N LEU A 82 -24.55 -1.65 2.77
CA LEU A 82 -25.23 -0.98 3.88
C LEU A 82 -25.64 0.44 3.49
N GLN A 83 -24.78 1.15 2.74
CA GLN A 83 -25.06 2.48 2.23
C GLN A 83 -26.21 2.48 1.21
N GLU A 84 -26.27 1.48 0.32
CA GLU A 84 -27.36 1.29 -0.63
C GLU A 84 -28.71 1.12 0.10
N ARG A 85 -28.76 0.26 1.14
CA ARG A 85 -29.95 0.10 1.98
C ARG A 85 -30.33 1.38 2.72
N ALA A 86 -29.35 2.13 3.24
CA ALA A 86 -29.61 3.40 3.88
C ALA A 86 -30.18 4.44 2.90
N ALA A 87 -29.69 4.48 1.65
CA ALA A 87 -30.20 5.34 0.61
C ALA A 87 -31.64 4.95 0.19
N GLU A 88 -31.93 3.65 0.10
CA GLU A 88 -33.28 3.14 -0.17
C GLU A 88 -34.27 3.63 0.89
N HIS A 89 -33.97 3.44 2.18
CA HIS A 89 -34.83 3.92 3.27
C HIS A 89 -35.02 5.44 3.28
N GLN A 90 -33.97 6.21 2.94
CA GLN A 90 -34.09 7.65 2.82
C GLN A 90 -35.03 8.05 1.67
N ASN A 91 -34.93 7.38 0.53
CA ASN A 91 -35.82 7.61 -0.62
C ASN A 91 -37.27 7.24 -0.31
N GLU A 92 -37.51 6.11 0.37
CA GLU A 92 -38.84 5.71 0.84
C GLU A 92 -39.43 6.75 1.81
N ALA A 93 -38.64 7.24 2.75
CA ALA A 93 -39.07 8.26 3.70
C ALA A 93 -39.38 9.60 2.99
N ALA A 94 -38.56 10.00 2.02
CA ALA A 94 -38.81 11.19 1.21
C ALA A 94 -40.12 11.05 0.40
N THR A 95 -40.31 9.92 -0.28
CA THR A 95 -41.52 9.62 -1.05
C THR A 95 -42.76 9.63 -0.15
N SER A 96 -42.67 9.06 1.05
CA SER A 96 -43.77 9.05 2.02
C SER A 96 -44.16 10.46 2.48
N ARG A 97 -43.18 11.34 2.69
CA ARG A 97 -43.44 12.75 3.03
C ARG A 97 -44.13 13.50 1.90
N GLU A 98 -43.73 13.26 0.66
CA GLU A 98 -44.35 13.87 -0.52
C GLU A 98 -45.80 13.40 -0.70
N GLN A 99 -46.06 12.09 -0.57
CA GLN A 99 -47.41 11.54 -0.59
C GLN A 99 -48.30 12.09 0.53
N LEU A 100 -47.75 12.31 1.73
CA LEU A 100 -48.48 12.98 2.80
C LEU A 100 -48.79 14.43 2.39
N HIS A 101 -47.79 15.20 1.95
CA HIS A 101 -48.00 16.59 1.56
C HIS A 101 -49.09 16.75 0.47
N GLU A 102 -49.10 15.85 -0.53
CA GLU A 102 -50.17 15.81 -1.53
C GLU A 102 -51.56 15.52 -0.93
N GLN A 103 -51.66 14.61 0.03
CA GLN A 103 -52.92 14.29 0.72
C GLN A 103 -53.42 15.48 1.55
N TRP A 104 -52.54 16.17 2.26
CA TRP A 104 -52.87 17.39 3.01
C TRP A 104 -53.35 18.49 2.07
N ASN A 105 -52.64 18.75 0.97
CA ASN A 105 -53.04 19.74 -0.03
C ASN A 105 -54.40 19.39 -0.66
N ARG A 106 -54.67 18.10 -0.92
CA ARG A 106 -55.97 17.65 -1.42
C ARG A 106 -57.08 17.85 -0.38
N ALA A 107 -56.82 17.54 0.89
CA ALA A 107 -57.78 17.76 1.97
C ALA A 107 -58.14 19.24 2.11
N ASP A 108 -57.14 20.12 2.13
CA ASP A 108 -57.34 21.58 2.20
C ASP A 108 -58.12 22.12 1.00
N SER A 109 -57.87 21.59 -0.20
CA SER A 109 -58.61 21.99 -1.41
C SER A 109 -60.09 21.61 -1.39
N LEU A 110 -60.45 20.59 -0.59
CA LEU A 110 -61.81 20.09 -0.45
C LEU A 110 -62.55 20.70 0.74
N ASP A 111 -61.86 21.40 1.65
CA ASP A 111 -62.49 22.04 2.81
C ASP A 111 -63.25 23.33 2.39
N PRO A 112 -64.60 23.35 2.48
CA PRO A 112 -65.39 24.54 2.17
C PRO A 112 -65.13 25.73 3.10
N ARG A 113 -64.42 25.53 4.23
CA ARG A 113 -64.00 26.58 5.16
C ARG A 113 -62.70 27.26 4.76
N ALA A 114 -61.84 26.63 3.94
CA ALA A 114 -60.56 27.21 3.52
C ALA A 114 -60.73 28.52 2.75
N GLY A 115 -61.80 28.63 1.95
CA GLY A 115 -62.15 29.87 1.23
C GLY A 115 -62.68 31.01 2.11
N LYS A 116 -63.05 30.75 3.37
CA LYS A 116 -63.62 31.78 4.27
C LYS A 116 -62.56 32.50 5.10
N GLN A 117 -61.41 31.87 5.36
CA GLN A 117 -60.31 32.48 6.11
C GLN A 117 -59.43 33.41 5.24
N ALA A 118 -59.33 33.14 3.94
CA ALA A 118 -58.51 33.95 3.02
C ALA A 118 -59.19 35.26 2.58
N ALA A 119 -60.47 35.46 2.92
CA ALA A 119 -61.29 36.58 2.47
C ALA A 119 -61.56 37.65 3.55
N ASP A 120 -60.89 37.60 4.71
CA ASP A 120 -60.96 38.67 5.73
C ASP A 120 -59.59 39.34 5.94
N PRO A 121 -59.28 40.43 5.20
CA PRO A 121 -58.10 41.27 5.45
C PRO A 121 -58.27 42.31 6.58
N GLU A 122 -59.19 42.13 7.54
CA GLU A 122 -59.38 43.06 8.67
C GLU A 122 -59.11 42.40 10.03
N ALA A 123 -57.85 42.16 10.40
CA ALA A 123 -57.48 41.93 11.81
C ALA A 123 -55.97 42.08 12.11
N VAL A 124 -55.21 42.90 11.37
CA VAL A 124 -53.78 43.13 11.69
C VAL A 124 -53.50 44.60 11.93
N GLU A 125 -54.28 45.22 12.83
CA GLU A 125 -53.95 46.54 13.38
C GLU A 125 -54.35 46.64 14.85
N ALA A 126 -53.89 45.71 15.70
CA ALA A 126 -53.95 45.90 17.14
C ALA A 126 -52.91 45.04 17.86
N GLY A 127 -51.78 45.64 18.21
CA GLY A 127 -50.99 45.18 19.35
C GLY A 127 -49.63 44.59 19.02
N ASN A 128 -48.66 45.45 18.67
CA ASN A 128 -47.36 45.34 19.32
C ASN A 128 -46.62 46.68 19.36
N ARG A 129 -47.24 47.67 20.03
CA ARG A 129 -46.46 48.68 20.73
C ARG A 129 -46.00 48.04 22.05
N HIS A 130 -44.79 47.48 22.05
CA HIS A 130 -44.04 47.27 23.28
C HIS A 130 -42.65 47.87 23.09
N ASP A 131 -42.61 49.17 23.37
CA ASP A 131 -41.49 49.87 23.97
C ASP A 131 -40.95 49.05 25.16
N THR A 132 -39.67 48.73 25.16
CA THR A 132 -38.78 49.12 26.27
C THR A 132 -37.34 49.01 25.79
N GLY A 133 -36.67 50.16 25.79
CA GLY A 133 -35.22 50.20 25.76
C GLY A 133 -34.64 49.47 26.97
N SER A 134 -33.60 48.69 26.72
CA SER A 134 -32.57 48.43 27.73
C SER A 134 -31.25 48.23 27.01
N ASP A 135 -30.57 49.35 26.81
CA ASP A 135 -29.19 49.54 27.22
C ASP A 135 -28.61 48.35 28.00
N ARG A 136 -27.52 47.73 27.49
CA ARG A 136 -26.23 47.69 28.22
C ARG A 136 -25.20 46.81 27.48
N SER A 137 -24.09 47.47 27.25
CA SER A 137 -22.72 47.00 26.97
C SER A 137 -22.24 45.76 27.75
N THR A 138 -21.08 45.23 27.29
CA THR A 138 -19.97 44.67 28.11
C THR A 138 -19.72 43.16 27.97
N THR A 139 -18.67 42.86 27.19
CA THR A 139 -17.49 42.03 27.51
C THR A 139 -17.63 40.52 27.71
N GLY A 140 -16.76 39.80 26.99
CA GLY A 140 -16.37 38.40 27.22
C GLY A 140 -15.51 37.89 26.08
#